data_AF-A0A836FQT9-F1
#
_entry.id   AF-A0A836FQT9-F1
#
_cell.length_a   1.000
_cell.length_b   1.000
_cell.length_c   1.000
_cell.angle_alpha   90.00
_cell.angle_beta   90.00
_cell.angle_gamma   90.00
#
_symmetry.space_group_name_H-M   'P 1'
#
loop_
_entity.id
_entity.type
_entity.pdbx_description
1 polymer ?
#
loop_
_entity_poly.entity_id
_entity_poly.type
_entity_poly.pdbx_seq_one_letter_code
_entity_poly.pdbx_strand_id
1 'polypeptide(L)'
;MLVYNAGCTIDDTVLPEHVTEPNDLDRLINGTFRLFLTALPTPPTIVTIARSSEDDYTPLENVDQIQVDVLDQLRERLGSEIDIKLIYQDEEQQ
;
A
#
# COMPACT_ATOMS: atom_id res chain seq x y z
N MET A 1 -15.47 -23.57 6.50
CA MET A 1 -15.05 -22.27 5.91
C MET A 1 -16.32 -21.49 5.59
N LEU A 2 -16.62 -20.43 6.34
CA LEU A 2 -17.72 -19.52 6.01
C LEU A 2 -17.16 -18.46 5.04
N VAL A 3 -17.67 -18.41 3.81
CA VAL A 3 -17.33 -17.38 2.85
C VAL A 3 -18.42 -16.30 2.91
N TYR A 4 -18.07 -15.10 3.34
CA TYR A 4 -18.99 -13.96 3.38
C TYR A 4 -19.05 -13.31 1.99
N ASN A 5 -19.97 -13.75 1.13
CA ASN A 5 -20.19 -13.19 -0.22
C ASN A 5 -20.93 -11.84 -0.24
N ALA A 6 -21.05 -11.16 0.90
CA ALA A 6 -21.68 -9.84 0.94
C ALA A 6 -20.68 -8.80 0.40
N GLY A 7 -20.91 -8.34 -0.84
CA GLY A 7 -20.05 -7.36 -1.52
C GLY A 7 -19.29 -7.89 -2.73
N CYS A 8 -19.43 -9.17 -3.07
CA CYS A 8 -18.89 -9.71 -4.33
C CYS A 8 -19.70 -9.16 -5.51
N THR A 9 -19.00 -8.58 -6.48
CA THR A 9 -19.56 -8.22 -7.78
C THR A 9 -19.92 -9.49 -8.54
N ILE A 10 -21.07 -9.50 -9.21
CA ILE A 10 -21.42 -10.56 -10.17
C ILE A 10 -20.76 -10.14 -11.48
N ASP A 11 -19.48 -10.47 -11.63
CA ASP A 11 -18.74 -10.16 -12.85
C ASP A 11 -18.95 -11.29 -13.86
N ASP A 12 -19.61 -10.97 -14.98
CA ASP A 12 -19.85 -11.92 -16.08
C ASP A 12 -18.58 -12.18 -16.93
N THR A 13 -17.47 -11.50 -16.60
CA THR A 13 -16.18 -11.58 -17.31
C THR A 13 -15.02 -11.49 -16.33
N VAL A 14 -13.95 -12.24 -16.58
CA VAL A 14 -12.69 -12.14 -15.81
C VAL A 14 -12.11 -10.73 -15.97
N LEU A 15 -11.68 -10.11 -14.87
CA LEU A 15 -11.00 -8.82 -14.90
C LEU A 15 -9.71 -8.95 -15.72
N PRO A 16 -9.35 -7.97 -16.58
CA PRO A 16 -8.08 -8.01 -17.29
C PRO A 16 -6.91 -8.07 -16.31
N GLU A 17 -6.00 -9.01 -16.51
CA GLU A 17 -4.73 -9.04 -15.79
C GLU A 17 -3.89 -7.83 -16.24
N HIS A 18 -3.58 -6.94 -15.30
CA HIS A 18 -2.72 -5.79 -15.54
C HIS A 18 -1.73 -5.62 -14.40
N VAL A 19 -0.46 -5.91 -14.68
CA VAL A 19 0.65 -5.62 -13.77
C VAL A 19 1.16 -4.21 -14.05
N THR A 20 1.29 -3.41 -13.00
CA THR A 20 1.81 -2.03 -13.12
C THR A 20 3.31 -2.07 -13.41
N GLU A 21 3.74 -1.35 -14.44
CA GLU A 21 5.14 -1.24 -14.80
C GLU A 21 5.95 -0.49 -13.72
N PRO A 22 7.24 -0.82 -13.49
CA PRO A 22 8.05 -0.19 -12.44
C PRO A 22 8.10 1.35 -12.52
N ASN A 23 8.18 1.90 -13.72
CA ASN A 23 8.21 3.36 -13.93
C ASN A 23 6.87 4.02 -13.56
N ASP A 24 5.75 3.32 -13.76
CA ASP A 24 4.45 3.83 -13.35
C ASP A 24 4.28 3.73 -11.84
N LEU A 25 4.83 2.69 -11.21
CA LEU A 25 4.85 2.56 -9.76
C LEU A 25 5.63 3.72 -9.10
N ASP A 26 6.82 4.03 -9.62
CA ASP A 26 7.61 5.19 -9.21
C ASP A 26 6.81 6.50 -9.37
N ARG A 27 6.18 6.70 -10.53
CA ARG A 27 5.33 7.88 -10.79
C ARG A 27 4.15 7.97 -9.83
N LEU A 28 3.55 6.84 -9.46
CA LEU A 28 2.42 6.79 -8.52
C LEU A 28 2.87 7.13 -7.10
N ILE A 29 3.98 6.56 -6.62
CA ILE A 29 4.46 6.76 -5.26
C ILE A 29 5.22 8.09 -5.12
N ASN A 30 6.33 8.22 -5.84
CA ASN A 30 7.24 9.37 -5.73
C ASN A 30 6.68 10.64 -6.41
N GLY A 31 5.73 10.48 -7.35
CA GLY A 31 4.99 11.60 -7.93
C GLY A 31 3.68 11.87 -7.20
N THR A 32 2.70 10.99 -7.39
CA THR A 32 1.30 11.26 -7.02
C THR A 32 1.07 11.22 -5.50
N PHE A 33 1.52 10.17 -4.83
CA PHE A 33 1.37 10.02 -3.38
C PHE A 33 2.15 11.11 -2.63
N ARG A 34 3.38 11.42 -3.07
CA ARG A 34 4.14 12.57 -2.57
C ARG A 34 3.36 13.88 -2.65
N LEU A 35 2.78 14.18 -3.82
CA LEU A 35 1.98 15.39 -4.01
C LEU A 35 0.73 15.39 -3.10
N PHE A 36 0.06 14.25 -2.97
CA PHE A 36 -1.06 14.10 -2.05
C PHE A 36 -0.66 14.42 -0.60
N LEU A 37 0.47 13.90 -0.12
CA LEU A 37 1.01 14.20 1.20
C LEU A 37 1.33 15.70 1.39
N THR A 38 1.77 16.39 0.33
CA THR A 38 1.98 17.85 0.38
C THR A 38 0.70 18.66 0.42
N ALA A 39 -0.40 18.14 -0.13
CA ALA A 39 -1.70 18.80 -0.19
C ALA A 39 -2.48 18.72 1.13
N LEU A 40 -2.08 17.86 2.07
CA LEU A 40 -2.71 17.77 3.38
C LEU A 40 -2.53 19.08 4.16
N PRO A 41 -3.60 19.67 4.72
CA PRO A 41 -3.54 20.96 5.40
C PRO A 41 -2.71 20.91 6.69
N THR A 42 -2.64 19.73 7.31
CA THR A 42 -1.86 19.46 8.52
C THR A 42 -1.24 18.06 8.43
N PRO A 43 -0.09 17.82 9.07
CA PRO A 43 0.45 16.46 9.19
C PRO A 43 -0.55 15.52 9.89
N PRO A 44 -0.80 14.32 9.35
CA PRO A 44 -1.61 13.31 10.04
C PRO A 44 -0.93 12.88 11.34
N THR A 45 -1.74 12.59 12.37
CA THR A 45 -1.23 12.07 13.64
C THR A 45 -0.94 10.57 13.57
N ILE A 46 -1.72 9.83 12.79
CA ILE A 46 -1.58 8.38 12.60
C ILE A 46 -1.84 8.07 11.12
N VAL A 47 -1.04 7.18 10.55
CA VAL A 47 -1.21 6.63 9.21
C VAL A 47 -1.26 5.11 9.33
N THR A 48 -2.30 4.49 8.80
CA THR A 48 -2.48 3.03 8.77
C THR A 48 -2.47 2.56 7.32
N ILE A 49 -1.67 1.54 7.03
CA ILE A 49 -1.47 1.03 5.66
C ILE A 49 -1.58 -0.49 5.70
N ALA A 50 -2.33 -1.07 4.77
CA ALA A 50 -2.36 -2.52 4.55
C ALA A 50 -1.24 -2.91 3.57
N ARG A 51 -0.46 -3.96 3.90
CA ARG A 51 0.69 -4.40 3.09
C ARG A 51 0.31 -5.24 1.86
N SER A 52 -0.98 -5.53 1.64
CA SER A 52 -1.48 -6.25 0.45
C SER A 52 -0.69 -7.52 0.06
N SER A 53 -0.06 -8.19 1.03
CA SER A 53 0.86 -9.31 0.77
C SER A 53 0.15 -10.64 0.54
N GLU A 54 -1.11 -10.73 0.95
CA GLU A 54 -1.95 -11.92 0.85
C GLU A 54 -3.16 -11.68 -0.06
N ASP A 55 -3.11 -10.65 -0.91
CA ASP A 55 -4.13 -10.47 -1.94
C ASP A 55 -3.68 -11.05 -3.29
N ASP A 56 -4.64 -11.53 -4.08
CA ASP A 56 -4.37 -12.11 -5.41
C ASP A 56 -4.01 -11.06 -6.47
N TYR A 57 -3.85 -9.78 -6.08
CA TYR A 57 -3.72 -8.65 -7.01
C TYR A 57 -2.33 -8.01 -7.00
N THR A 58 -1.60 -8.08 -5.89
CA THR A 58 -0.30 -7.42 -5.72
C THR A 58 0.83 -8.43 -5.92
N PRO A 59 1.67 -8.27 -6.95
CA PRO A 59 2.82 -9.15 -7.15
C PRO A 59 3.76 -9.13 -5.93
N LEU A 60 4.11 -10.32 -5.43
CA LEU A 60 4.93 -10.48 -4.21
C LEU A 60 6.28 -9.76 -4.33
N GLU A 61 6.86 -9.75 -5.51
CA GLU A 61 8.13 -9.08 -5.81
C GLU A 61 8.05 -7.55 -5.71
N ASN A 62 6.85 -6.97 -5.81
CA ASN A 62 6.62 -5.52 -5.70
C ASN A 62 6.30 -5.09 -4.27
N VAL A 63 5.76 -5.98 -3.42
CA VAL A 63 5.26 -5.64 -2.07
C VAL A 63 6.30 -4.90 -1.23
N ASP A 64 7.51 -5.45 -1.16
CA ASP A 64 8.57 -4.88 -0.33
C ASP A 64 9.05 -3.52 -0.86
N GLN A 65 9.20 -3.40 -2.18
CA GLN A 65 9.61 -2.16 -2.81
C GLN A 65 8.55 -1.05 -2.60
N ILE A 66 7.27 -1.37 -2.79
CA ILE A 66 6.15 -0.46 -2.53
C ILE A 66 6.20 0.02 -1.08
N GLN A 67 6.40 -0.89 -0.13
CA GLN A 67 6.46 -0.53 1.28
C GLN A 67 7.63 0.43 1.57
N VAL A 68 8.83 0.14 1.03
CA VAL A 68 10.00 1.01 1.20
C VAL A 68 9.73 2.41 0.66
N ASP A 69 9.24 2.51 -0.58
CA ASP A 69 9.02 3.80 -1.24
C ASP A 69 7.95 4.62 -0.52
N VAL A 70 6.86 3.98 -0.07
CA VAL A 70 5.79 4.65 0.70
C VAL A 70 6.32 5.16 2.04
N LEU A 71 7.11 4.37 2.77
CA LEU A 71 7.70 4.78 4.03
C LEU A 71 8.69 5.95 3.84
N ASP A 72 9.44 5.96 2.74
CA ASP A 72 10.37 7.04 2.45
C ASP A 72 9.64 8.34 2.12
N GLN A 73 8.53 8.30 1.36
CA GLN A 73 7.68 9.47 1.13
C GLN A 73 7.06 10.01 2.43
N LEU A 74 6.67 9.12 3.35
CA LEU A 74 6.15 9.52 4.67
C LEU A 74 7.24 10.17 5.53
N ARG A 75 8.45 9.62 5.56
CA ARG A 75 9.61 10.20 6.25
C ARG A 75 9.98 11.56 5.69
N GLU A 76 9.98 11.71 4.36
CA GLU A 76 10.27 12.99 3.72
C GLU A 76 9.25 14.06 4.14
N ARG A 77 7.95 13.72 4.21
CA ARG A 77 6.90 14.69 4.51
C ARG A 77 6.74 14.99 6.01
N LEU A 78 6.76 13.96 6.85
CA LEU A 78 6.39 14.04 8.26
C LEU A 78 7.61 14.15 9.19
N GLY A 79 8.81 13.91 8.66
CA GLY A 79 10.08 13.94 9.40
C GLY A 79 10.67 12.56 9.64
N SER A 80 11.92 12.50 10.08
CA SER A 80 12.65 11.25 10.32
C SER A 80 12.27 10.54 11.63
N GLU A 81 11.57 11.22 12.55
CA GLU A 81 11.22 10.73 13.89
C GLU A 81 9.84 10.05 13.94
N ILE A 82 9.45 9.34 12.87
CA ILE A 82 8.18 8.61 12.82
C ILE A 82 8.35 7.27 13.53
N ASP A 83 7.46 6.96 14.47
CA ASP A 83 7.35 5.61 15.04
C ASP A 83 6.64 4.69 14.04
N ILE A 84 7.34 3.65 13.57
CA ILE A 84 6.84 2.69 12.60
C ILE A 84 6.60 1.36 13.30
N LYS A 85 5.39 0.81 13.14
CA LYS A 85 5.01 -0.52 13.63
C LYS A 85 4.62 -1.42 12.47
N LEU A 86 5.33 -2.52 12.30
CA LEU A 86 5.10 -3.52 11.26
C LEU A 86 4.32 -4.70 11.86
N ILE A 87 3.02 -4.48 12.11
CA ILE A 87 2.16 -5.42 12.86
C ILE A 87 2.16 -6.83 12.27
N TYR A 88 2.24 -6.94 10.94
CA TYR A 88 2.27 -8.22 10.24
C TYR A 88 3.49 -9.10 10.60
N GLN A 89 4.60 -8.51 11.05
CA GLN A 89 5.78 -9.29 11.48
C GLN A 89 5.59 -9.96 12.85
N ASP A 90 4.69 -9.42 13.67
CA ASP A 90 4.36 -10.00 14.97
C ASP A 90 3.40 -11.20 14.83
N GLU A 91 2.63 -11.24 13.73
CA GLU A 91 1.73 -12.34 13.37
C GLU A 91 2.46 -13.53 12.77
N GLU A 92 3.55 -13.31 12.00
CA GLU A 92 4.40 -14.38 11.44
C GLU A 92 5.22 -15.16 12.50
N GLN A 93 5.32 -14.64 13.74
CA GLN A 93 6.08 -15.27 14.83
C GLN A 93 5.24 -16.16 15.76
N GLN A 94 3.94 -16.35 15.47
CA GLN A 94 3.03 -17.23 16.21
C GLN A 94 2.75 -18.53 15.46
#